data_AF-A0A9E1ID70-F1
#
_entry.id   AF-A0A9E1ID70-F1
#
_cell.length_a   1.000
_cell.length_b   1.000
_cell.length_c   1.000
_cell.angle_alpha   90.00
_cell.angle_beta   90.00
_cell.angle_gamma   90.00
#
_symmetry.space_group_name_H-M   'P 1'
#
loop_
_entity.id
_entity.type
_entity.pdbx_description
1 polymer ?
#
loop_
_entity_poly.entity_id
_entity_poly.type
_entity_poly.pdbx_seq_one_letter_code
_entity_poly.pdbx_strand_id
1 'polypeptide(L)'
;MDYQALFQRILQSVDNQAYLTPTDHVDPKQRAAIEIVKREIQSPEFNVLEARRLARALHAQGHLDRVMYLSALHVIAASPKVKDWEEAARLVGEQEFAALELGGPNLQANLASVDRHRGVLAFMRNHYGVALDYFTRTLERQRTAENLGNVLCCLLALGDEDEARELVDHIRQSLPDMVPEINQIIDQDPDLALLRSPEAS
;
A
#
# COMPACT_ATOMS: atom_id res chain seq x y z
N MET A 1 -5.85 21.11 -4.72
CA MET A 1 -6.30 19.73 -5.02
C MET A 1 -7.81 19.77 -4.97
N ASP A 2 -8.50 19.34 -6.02
CA ASP A 2 -9.96 19.27 -6.03
C ASP A 2 -10.38 17.93 -5.41
N TYR A 3 -10.83 17.98 -4.15
CA TYR A 3 -11.18 16.80 -3.37
C TYR A 3 -12.35 16.02 -3.98
N GLN A 4 -13.35 16.73 -4.50
CA GLN A 4 -14.51 16.10 -5.14
C GLN A 4 -14.11 15.40 -6.45
N ALA A 5 -13.24 16.02 -7.24
CA ALA A 5 -12.68 15.36 -8.42
C ALA A 5 -11.86 14.10 -8.04
N LEU A 6 -11.19 14.10 -6.89
CA LEU A 6 -10.44 12.95 -6.41
C LEU A 6 -11.38 11.80 -5.99
N PHE A 7 -12.43 12.09 -5.23
CA PHE A 7 -13.41 11.09 -4.83
C PHE A 7 -14.12 10.47 -6.04
N GLN A 8 -14.50 11.30 -7.02
CA GLN A 8 -15.07 10.80 -8.28
C GLN A 8 -14.10 9.90 -9.06
N ARG A 9 -12.78 10.20 -9.05
CA ARG A 9 -11.77 9.31 -9.63
C ARG A 9 -11.70 7.97 -8.90
N ILE A 10 -11.85 7.94 -7.58
CA ILE A 10 -11.90 6.70 -6.80
C ILE A 10 -13.11 5.86 -7.22
N LEU A 11 -14.31 6.47 -7.27
CA LEU A 11 -15.53 5.77 -7.69
C LEU A 11 -15.42 5.22 -9.13
N GLN A 12 -14.91 6.03 -10.06
CA GLN A 12 -14.61 5.57 -11.43
C GLN A 12 -13.59 4.43 -11.45
N SER A 13 -12.58 4.50 -10.59
CA SER A 13 -11.58 3.46 -10.41
C SER A 13 -12.13 2.22 -9.74
N VAL A 14 -13.34 2.22 -9.19
CA VAL A 14 -14.08 1.03 -8.71
C VAL A 14 -14.99 0.50 -9.83
N ASP A 15 -15.66 1.38 -10.56
CA ASP A 15 -16.64 1.05 -11.61
C ASP A 15 -16.04 0.42 -12.86
N ASN A 16 -14.83 0.82 -13.25
CA ASN A 16 -14.20 0.29 -14.46
C ASN A 16 -13.85 -1.20 -14.25
N GLN A 17 -14.72 -2.15 -14.59
CA GLN A 17 -14.57 -3.61 -14.45
C GLN A 17 -13.41 -4.24 -15.27
N ALA A 18 -12.37 -3.49 -15.62
CA ALA A 18 -11.22 -4.03 -16.33
C ALA A 18 -10.35 -4.86 -15.35
N TYR A 19 -10.68 -6.16 -15.27
CA TYR A 19 -9.89 -7.23 -14.69
C TYR A 19 -8.40 -7.08 -15.01
N LEU A 20 -7.59 -6.86 -13.97
CA LEU A 20 -6.19 -7.29 -13.89
C LEU A 20 -5.88 -7.58 -12.42
N THR A 21 -6.48 -8.64 -11.90
CA THR A 21 -5.95 -9.35 -10.74
C THR A 21 -5.65 -10.77 -11.17
N PRO A 22 -4.35 -11.09 -11.22
CA PRO A 22 -3.88 -12.17 -10.39
C PRO A 22 -2.83 -11.65 -9.41
N THR A 23 -2.92 -12.14 -8.17
CA THR A 23 -1.95 -12.02 -7.09
C THR A 23 -0.62 -12.75 -7.37
N ASP A 24 -0.14 -12.71 -8.61
CA ASP A 24 1.10 -13.33 -9.12
C ASP A 24 2.18 -12.32 -9.54
N HIS A 25 1.96 -11.01 -9.35
CA HIS A 25 2.89 -9.97 -9.84
C HIS A 25 4.26 -9.94 -9.16
N VAL A 26 4.37 -10.55 -7.97
CA VAL A 26 5.63 -10.71 -7.27
C VAL A 26 5.97 -12.19 -7.26
N ASP A 27 7.11 -12.51 -7.90
CA ASP A 27 7.72 -13.83 -7.92
C ASP A 27 7.70 -14.44 -6.50
N PRO A 28 7.21 -15.69 -6.32
CA PRO A 28 7.14 -16.35 -5.03
C PRO A 28 8.45 -16.30 -4.22
N LYS A 29 9.60 -16.35 -4.89
CA LYS A 29 10.93 -16.22 -4.27
C LYS A 29 11.11 -14.85 -3.62
N GLN A 30 10.69 -13.79 -4.31
CA GLN A 30 10.75 -12.43 -3.80
C GLN A 30 9.75 -12.22 -2.65
N ARG A 31 8.55 -12.79 -2.75
CA ARG A 31 7.55 -12.76 -1.69
C ARG A 31 8.07 -13.39 -0.39
N ALA A 32 8.69 -14.57 -0.50
CA ALA A 32 9.29 -15.24 0.66
C ALA A 32 10.41 -14.40 1.30
N ALA A 33 11.23 -13.72 0.50
CA ALA A 33 12.28 -12.85 0.99
C ALA A 33 11.75 -11.59 1.70
N ILE A 34 10.67 -10.99 1.19
CA ILE A 34 10.01 -9.85 1.84
C ILE A 34 9.37 -10.26 3.17
N GLU A 35 8.74 -11.43 3.25
CA GLU A 35 8.17 -11.94 4.50
C GLU A 35 9.23 -12.16 5.58
N ILE A 36 10.45 -12.55 5.19
CA ILE A 36 11.59 -12.63 6.12
C ILE A 36 11.92 -11.24 6.70
N VAL A 37 12.02 -10.22 5.85
CA VAL A 37 12.29 -8.84 6.30
C VAL A 37 11.15 -8.30 7.18
N LYS A 38 9.89 -8.57 6.81
CA LYS A 38 8.71 -8.14 7.57
C LYS A 38 8.70 -8.72 8.99
N ARG A 39 9.01 -10.02 9.14
CA ARG A 39 9.11 -10.67 10.45
C ARG A 39 10.19 -10.03 11.33
N GLU A 40 11.34 -9.68 10.73
CA GLU A 40 12.41 -8.99 11.45
C GLU A 40 11.96 -7.61 11.98
N ILE A 41 11.25 -6.83 11.16
CA ILE A 41 10.71 -5.51 11.58
C ILE A 41 9.69 -5.64 12.72
N GLN A 42 8.86 -6.68 12.66
CA GLN A 42 7.83 -6.97 13.65
C GLN A 42 8.40 -7.59 14.93
N SER A 43 9.66 -8.05 14.94
CA SER A 43 10.30 -8.63 16.11
C SER A 43 10.30 -7.66 17.30
N PRO A 44 10.07 -8.16 18.53
CA PRO A 44 10.30 -7.38 19.75
C PRO A 44 11.74 -6.88 19.88
N GLU A 45 12.70 -7.63 19.34
CA GLU A 45 14.14 -7.32 19.35
C GLU A 45 14.60 -6.54 18.12
N PHE A 46 13.66 -5.92 17.39
CA PHE A 46 13.93 -5.23 16.12
C PHE A 46 15.16 -4.33 16.19
N ASN A 47 16.13 -4.63 15.31
CA ASN A 47 17.33 -3.84 15.13
C ASN A 47 17.42 -3.34 13.69
N VAL A 48 17.43 -2.02 13.51
CA VAL A 48 17.46 -1.38 12.18
C VAL A 48 18.69 -1.76 11.36
N LEU A 49 19.86 -1.91 11.98
CA LEU A 49 21.09 -2.27 11.28
C LEU A 49 21.04 -3.72 10.81
N GLU A 50 20.52 -4.63 11.63
CA GLU A 50 20.35 -6.03 11.27
C GLU A 50 19.30 -6.21 10.16
N ALA A 51 18.17 -5.52 10.24
CA ALA A 51 17.16 -5.53 9.18
C ALA A 51 17.73 -5.02 7.84
N ARG A 52 18.52 -3.93 7.86
CA ARG A 52 19.20 -3.41 6.66
C ARG A 52 20.24 -4.40 6.13
N ARG A 53 21.00 -5.06 7.01
CA ARG A 53 21.98 -6.09 6.65
C ARG A 53 21.30 -7.30 5.99
N LEU A 54 20.16 -7.74 6.53
CA LEU A 54 19.36 -8.83 6.01
C LEU A 54 18.81 -8.52 4.62
N ALA A 55 18.19 -7.35 4.42
CA ALA A 55 17.68 -6.93 3.11
C ALA A 55 18.81 -6.90 2.05
N ARG A 56 20.00 -6.39 2.42
CA ARG A 56 21.17 -6.38 1.54
C ARG A 56 21.65 -7.79 1.20
N ALA A 57 21.68 -8.70 2.17
CA ALA A 57 22.08 -10.08 1.94
C ALA A 57 21.11 -10.79 0.98
N LEU A 58 19.80 -10.63 1.17
CA LEU A 58 18.77 -11.20 0.29
C LEU A 58 18.89 -10.66 -1.15
N HIS A 59 19.17 -9.37 -1.32
CA HIS A 59 19.43 -8.78 -2.64
C HIS A 59 20.71 -9.34 -3.28
N ALA A 60 21.82 -9.40 -2.53
CA ALA A 60 23.09 -9.93 -3.03
C ALA A 60 23.00 -11.41 -3.45
N GLN A 61 22.10 -12.18 -2.82
CA GLN A 61 21.81 -13.58 -3.16
C GLN A 61 20.78 -13.73 -4.31
N GLY A 62 20.28 -12.63 -4.87
CA GLY A 62 19.30 -12.63 -5.95
C GLY A 62 17.91 -13.12 -5.50
N HIS A 63 17.59 -13.01 -4.21
CA HIS A 63 16.25 -13.26 -3.67
C HIS A 63 15.36 -12.02 -3.76
N LEU A 64 15.94 -10.82 -3.87
CA LEU A 64 15.24 -9.58 -4.15
C LEU A 64 15.86 -8.95 -5.40
N ASP A 65 15.03 -8.54 -6.35
CA ASP A 65 15.50 -7.63 -7.39
C ASP A 65 15.73 -6.22 -6.80
N ARG A 66 16.19 -5.29 -7.64
CA ARG A 66 16.51 -3.93 -7.18
C ARG A 66 15.27 -3.18 -6.68
N VAL A 67 14.12 -3.38 -7.33
CA VAL A 67 12.86 -2.70 -6.96
C VAL A 67 12.41 -3.19 -5.58
N MET A 68 12.40 -4.50 -5.36
CA MET A 68 11.98 -5.10 -4.10
C MET A 68 12.97 -4.85 -2.96
N TYR A 69 14.27 -4.78 -3.27
CA TYR A 69 15.29 -4.37 -2.29
C TYR A 69 15.06 -2.93 -1.80
N LEU A 70 14.82 -1.99 -2.71
CA LEU A 70 14.57 -0.59 -2.35
C LEU A 70 13.25 -0.44 -1.57
N SER A 71 12.21 -1.17 -1.98
CA SER A 71 10.95 -1.30 -1.25
C SER A 71 11.16 -1.79 0.19
N ALA A 72 11.95 -2.85 0.38
CA ALA A 72 12.24 -3.39 1.71
C ALA A 72 12.99 -2.37 2.60
N LEU A 73 14.00 -1.69 2.06
CA LEU A 73 14.70 -0.63 2.78
C LEU A 73 13.79 0.54 3.14
N HIS A 74 12.90 0.92 2.23
CA HIS A 74 11.91 1.97 2.47
C HIS A 74 11.04 1.62 3.68
N VAL A 75 10.48 0.41 3.71
CA VAL A 75 9.63 -0.05 4.83
C VAL A 75 10.40 -0.05 6.15
N ILE A 76 11.67 -0.44 6.15
CA ILE A 76 12.53 -0.36 7.33
C ILE A 76 12.69 1.09 7.80
N ALA A 77 13.00 2.02 6.88
CA ALA A 77 13.20 3.43 7.20
C ALA A 77 11.91 4.12 7.67
N ALA A 78 10.78 3.84 7.02
CA ALA A 78 9.47 4.39 7.32
C ALA A 78 8.80 3.75 8.56
N SER A 79 9.35 2.66 9.11
CA SER A 79 8.78 1.99 10.28
C SER A 79 8.55 2.97 11.43
N PRO A 80 7.42 2.88 12.17
CA PRO A 80 7.15 3.70 13.34
C PRO A 80 8.26 3.65 14.41
N LYS A 81 9.08 2.60 14.44
CA LYS A 81 10.22 2.46 15.36
C LYS A 81 11.47 3.25 14.89
N VAL A 82 11.57 3.56 13.60
CA VAL A 82 12.74 4.18 12.96
C VAL A 82 12.46 5.64 12.58
N LYS A 83 11.35 5.90 11.90
CA LYS A 83 10.91 7.25 11.49
C LYS A 83 11.96 8.05 10.71
N ASP A 84 12.77 7.37 9.89
CA ASP A 84 13.79 7.98 9.04
C ASP A 84 13.16 8.40 7.71
N TRP A 85 12.37 9.48 7.77
CA TRP A 85 11.51 9.91 6.67
C TRP A 85 12.27 10.39 5.44
N GLU A 86 13.43 11.02 5.65
CA GLU A 86 14.28 11.51 4.56
C GLU A 86 14.84 10.34 3.77
N GLU A 87 15.37 9.33 4.45
CA GLU A 87 15.86 8.11 3.82
C GLU A 87 14.72 7.35 3.13
N ALA A 88 13.57 7.22 3.78
CA ALA A 88 12.41 6.57 3.17
C ALA A 88 11.95 7.28 1.88
N ALA A 89 11.95 8.62 1.87
CA ALA A 89 11.62 9.43 0.70
C ALA A 89 12.66 9.27 -0.43
N ARG A 90 13.96 9.25 -0.08
CA ARG A 90 15.03 8.99 -1.04
C ARG A 90 14.88 7.61 -1.67
N LEU A 91 14.65 6.57 -0.85
CA LEU A 91 14.52 5.18 -1.29
C LEU A 91 13.33 4.95 -2.23
N VAL A 92 12.18 5.57 -1.96
CA VAL A 92 11.02 5.45 -2.87
C VAL A 92 11.25 6.18 -4.21
N GLY A 93 12.00 7.28 -4.19
CA GLY A 93 12.47 7.94 -5.42
C GLY A 93 13.39 7.03 -6.24
N GLU A 94 14.37 6.39 -5.60
CA GLU A 94 15.24 5.41 -6.28
C GLU A 94 14.49 4.18 -6.78
N GLN A 95 13.46 3.74 -6.05
CA GLN A 95 12.64 2.60 -6.44
C GLN A 95 11.87 2.89 -7.74
N GLU A 96 11.40 4.12 -7.93
CA GLU A 96 10.73 4.52 -9.18
C GLU A 96 11.67 4.42 -10.38
N PHE A 97 12.89 4.94 -10.27
CA PHE A 97 13.90 4.80 -11.32
C PHE A 97 14.20 3.33 -11.60
N ALA A 98 14.41 2.52 -10.56
CA ALA A 98 14.65 1.08 -10.73
C ALA A 98 13.47 0.36 -11.41
N ALA A 99 12.23 0.75 -11.12
CA ALA A 99 11.04 0.20 -11.75
C ALA A 99 10.97 0.55 -13.24
N LEU A 100 11.25 1.81 -13.59
CA LEU A 100 11.27 2.30 -14.96
C LEU A 100 12.39 1.64 -15.79
N GLU A 101 13.57 1.45 -15.20
CA GLU A 101 14.70 0.78 -15.84
C GLU A 101 14.43 -0.72 -16.06
N LEU A 102 13.84 -1.40 -15.07
CA LEU A 102 13.46 -2.81 -15.20
C LEU A 102 12.38 -3.00 -16.27
N GLY A 103 11.39 -2.10 -16.30
CA GLY A 103 10.29 -2.12 -17.25
C GLY A 103 9.50 -3.45 -17.23
N GLY A 104 9.11 -3.90 -18.42
CA GLY A 104 8.47 -5.20 -18.61
C GLY A 104 7.01 -5.27 -18.12
N PRO A 105 6.44 -6.50 -18.06
CA PRO A 105 5.02 -6.69 -17.78
C PRO A 105 4.59 -6.27 -16.37
N ASN A 106 5.54 -6.19 -15.41
CA ASN A 106 5.27 -5.83 -14.02
C ASN A 106 5.47 -4.33 -13.73
N LEU A 107 5.77 -3.49 -14.73
CA LEU A 107 6.04 -2.07 -14.54
C LEU A 107 4.92 -1.35 -13.78
N GLN A 108 3.65 -1.57 -14.17
CA GLN A 108 2.52 -0.90 -13.50
C GLN A 108 2.37 -1.33 -12.05
N ALA A 109 2.61 -2.61 -11.73
CA ALA A 109 2.58 -3.10 -10.35
C ALA A 109 3.73 -2.50 -9.51
N ASN A 110 4.92 -2.37 -10.11
CA ASN A 110 6.06 -1.73 -9.44
C ASN A 110 5.80 -0.23 -9.19
N LEU A 111 5.22 0.49 -10.15
CA LEU A 111 4.84 1.89 -9.97
C LEU A 111 3.69 2.06 -8.97
N ALA A 112 2.72 1.13 -8.94
CA ALA A 112 1.70 1.12 -7.89
C ALA A 112 2.33 1.00 -6.50
N SER A 113 3.36 0.16 -6.36
CA SER A 113 4.11 0.01 -5.11
C SER A 113 4.84 1.29 -4.69
N VAL A 114 5.44 2.00 -5.65
CA VAL A 114 6.06 3.32 -5.43
C VAL A 114 5.03 4.34 -4.93
N ASP A 115 3.88 4.43 -5.61
CA ASP A 115 2.81 5.34 -5.22
C ASP A 115 2.28 5.00 -3.82
N ARG A 116 2.15 3.70 -3.48
CA ARG A 116 1.72 3.26 -2.15
C ARG A 116 2.69 3.72 -1.06
N HIS A 117 4.00 3.55 -1.28
CA HIS A 117 5.03 3.98 -0.35
C HIS A 117 5.06 5.49 -0.14
N ARG A 118 4.82 6.27 -1.19
CA ARG A 118 4.64 7.73 -1.08
C ARG A 118 3.37 8.08 -0.29
N GLY A 119 2.28 7.35 -0.52
CA GLY A 119 1.04 7.47 0.23
C GLY A 119 1.23 7.21 1.73
N VAL A 120 1.91 6.12 2.08
CA VAL A 120 2.25 5.78 3.48
C VAL A 120 3.07 6.88 4.13
N LEU A 121 4.11 7.40 3.46
CA LEU A 121 4.89 8.52 4.01
C LEU A 121 4.05 9.77 4.25
N ALA A 122 3.20 10.14 3.31
CA ALA A 122 2.31 11.28 3.47
C ALA A 122 1.32 11.06 4.62
N PHE A 123 0.74 9.86 4.74
CA PHE A 123 -0.20 9.49 5.78
C PHE A 123 0.44 9.56 7.17
N MET A 124 1.61 8.94 7.35
CA MET A 124 2.35 8.96 8.62
C MET A 124 2.81 10.36 9.03
N ARG A 125 2.81 11.32 8.09
CA ARG A 125 3.10 12.72 8.32
C ARG A 125 1.85 13.62 8.40
N ASN A 126 0.67 13.02 8.53
CA ASN A 126 -0.62 13.69 8.63
C ASN A 126 -0.97 14.57 7.41
N HIS A 127 -0.38 14.27 6.25
CA HIS A 127 -0.71 14.92 4.98
C HIS A 127 -1.78 14.10 4.24
N TYR A 128 -2.93 13.87 4.87
CA TYR A 128 -3.90 12.87 4.42
C TYR A 128 -4.46 13.11 3.03
N GLY A 129 -4.68 14.37 2.62
CA GLY A 129 -5.10 14.67 1.24
C GLY A 129 -4.05 14.28 0.19
N VAL A 130 -2.76 14.45 0.52
CA VAL A 130 -1.65 14.01 -0.35
C VAL A 130 -1.55 12.48 -0.36
N ALA A 131 -1.74 11.84 0.79
CA ALA A 131 -1.78 10.39 0.88
C ALA A 131 -2.92 9.80 0.05
N LEU A 132 -4.11 10.39 0.11
CA LEU A 132 -5.28 9.99 -0.66
C LEU A 132 -5.04 10.09 -2.17
N ASP A 133 -4.38 11.15 -2.66
CA ASP A 133 -4.00 11.25 -4.07
C ASP A 133 -3.04 10.13 -4.49
N TYR A 134 -2.03 9.82 -3.67
CA TYR A 134 -1.12 8.71 -3.96
C TYR A 134 -1.84 7.35 -3.95
N PHE A 135 -2.67 7.06 -2.94
CA PHE A 135 -3.40 5.80 -2.90
C PHE A 135 -4.45 5.68 -4.01
N THR A 136 -5.03 6.79 -4.46
CA THR A 136 -5.89 6.81 -5.65
C THR A 136 -5.11 6.38 -6.89
N ARG A 137 -3.89 6.90 -7.10
CA ARG A 137 -3.02 6.48 -8.22
C ARG A 137 -2.60 5.01 -8.11
N THR A 138 -2.32 4.54 -6.89
CA THR A 138 -2.07 3.12 -6.64
C THR A 138 -3.28 2.28 -7.03
N LEU A 139 -4.49 2.68 -6.65
CA LEU A 139 -5.74 1.99 -6.98
C LEU A 139 -6.01 1.95 -8.49
N GLU A 140 -5.77 3.06 -9.19
CA GLU A 140 -5.88 3.18 -10.65
C GLU A 140 -4.94 2.18 -11.38
N ARG A 141 -3.77 1.89 -10.79
CA ARG A 141 -2.79 0.94 -11.34
C ARG A 141 -3.02 -0.50 -10.93
N GLN A 142 -3.51 -0.69 -9.70
CA GLN A 142 -3.62 -1.99 -9.07
C GLN A 142 -4.82 -2.00 -8.12
N ARG A 143 -5.92 -2.60 -8.55
CA ARG A 143 -7.13 -2.71 -7.74
C ARG A 143 -7.02 -3.92 -6.80
N THR A 144 -6.67 -3.67 -5.54
CA THR A 144 -6.62 -4.69 -4.48
C THR A 144 -7.39 -4.23 -3.25
N ALA A 145 -7.80 -5.19 -2.42
CA ALA A 145 -8.49 -4.87 -1.17
C ALA A 145 -7.61 -4.02 -0.24
N GLU A 146 -6.29 -4.30 -0.21
CA GLU A 146 -5.31 -3.50 0.52
C GLU A 146 -5.27 -2.03 0.06
N ASN A 147 -5.26 -1.79 -1.25
CA ASN A 147 -5.21 -0.41 -1.77
C ASN A 147 -6.53 0.34 -1.50
N LEU A 148 -7.67 -0.35 -1.56
CA LEU A 148 -8.96 0.21 -1.13
C LEU A 148 -8.98 0.51 0.38
N GLY A 149 -8.42 -0.38 1.21
CA GLY A 149 -8.25 -0.15 2.64
C GLY A 149 -7.45 1.13 2.94
N ASN A 150 -6.34 1.34 2.24
CA ASN A 150 -5.54 2.57 2.39
C ASN A 150 -6.32 3.85 2.02
N VAL A 151 -7.18 3.78 0.99
CA VAL A 151 -8.09 4.88 0.63
C VAL A 151 -9.11 5.13 1.75
N LEU A 152 -9.74 4.08 2.28
CA LEU A 152 -10.68 4.19 3.40
C LEU A 152 -10.04 4.81 4.64
N CYS A 153 -8.81 4.39 5.01
CA CYS A 153 -8.08 4.99 6.14
C CYS A 153 -7.85 6.49 5.92
N CYS A 154 -7.56 6.91 4.69
CA CYS A 154 -7.39 8.33 4.39
C CYS A 154 -8.68 9.14 4.49
N LEU A 155 -9.81 8.61 4.01
CA LEU A 155 -11.11 9.27 4.13
C LEU A 155 -11.49 9.47 5.61
N LEU A 156 -11.34 8.43 6.42
CA LEU A 156 -11.60 8.53 7.86
C LEU A 156 -10.65 9.50 8.57
N ALA A 157 -9.35 9.50 8.22
CA ALA A 157 -8.39 10.44 8.78
C ALA A 157 -8.66 11.90 8.39
N LEU A 158 -9.35 12.14 7.28
CA LEU A 158 -9.82 13.46 6.86
C LEU A 158 -11.14 13.87 7.55
N GLY A 159 -11.82 12.93 8.21
CA GLY A 159 -13.13 13.14 8.84
C GLY A 159 -14.31 12.85 7.91
N ASP A 160 -14.06 12.27 6.74
CA ASP A 160 -15.02 12.05 5.66
C ASP A 160 -15.65 10.65 5.79
N GLU A 161 -16.36 10.42 6.91
CA GLU A 161 -16.99 9.13 7.23
C GLU A 161 -18.08 8.76 6.22
N ASP A 162 -18.87 9.73 5.79
CA ASP A 162 -19.98 9.52 4.85
C ASP A 162 -19.43 9.03 3.49
N GLU A 163 -18.40 9.68 2.96
CA GLU A 163 -17.71 9.24 1.73
C GLU A 163 -17.05 7.87 1.89
N ALA A 164 -16.47 7.57 3.05
CA ALA A 164 -15.91 6.25 3.32
C ALA A 164 -17.00 5.15 3.32
N ARG A 165 -18.17 5.41 3.91
CA ARG A 165 -19.32 4.49 3.89
C ARG A 165 -19.88 4.34 2.47
N GLU A 166 -20.04 5.43 1.75
CA GLU A 166 -20.46 5.41 0.34
C GLU A 166 -19.52 4.54 -0.50
N LEU A 167 -18.21 4.70 -0.33
CA LEU A 167 -17.22 3.88 -1.03
C LEU A 167 -17.35 2.39 -0.67
N VAL A 168 -17.55 2.04 0.60
CA VAL A 168 -17.76 0.64 1.02
C VAL A 168 -19.01 0.05 0.37
N ASP A 169 -20.12 0.79 0.37
CA ASP A 169 -21.36 0.32 -0.24
C ASP A 169 -21.23 0.20 -1.77
N HIS A 170 -20.49 1.12 -2.40
CA HIS A 170 -20.18 1.06 -3.82
C HIS A 170 -19.30 -0.16 -4.17
N ILE A 171 -18.27 -0.46 -3.35
CA ILE A 171 -17.46 -1.67 -3.50
C ILE A 171 -18.32 -2.92 -3.39
N ARG A 172 -19.26 -2.97 -2.43
CA ARG A 172 -20.16 -4.12 -2.24
C ARG A 172 -21.06 -4.37 -3.45
N GLN A 173 -21.46 -3.30 -4.14
CA GLN A 173 -22.31 -3.39 -5.33
C GLN A 173 -21.49 -3.72 -6.59
N SER A 174 -20.36 -3.04 -6.79
CA SER A 174 -19.60 -3.11 -8.04
C SER A 174 -18.52 -4.19 -8.06
N LEU A 175 -18.04 -4.64 -6.89
CA LEU A 175 -16.90 -5.57 -6.72
C LEU A 175 -17.21 -6.67 -5.68
N PRO A 176 -18.25 -7.50 -5.87
CA PRO A 176 -18.68 -8.50 -4.89
C PRO A 176 -17.57 -9.49 -4.50
N ASP A 177 -16.68 -9.83 -5.43
CA ASP A 177 -15.56 -10.76 -5.20
C ASP A 177 -14.52 -10.22 -4.20
N MET A 178 -14.41 -8.88 -4.05
CA MET A 178 -13.46 -8.24 -3.13
C MET A 178 -14.05 -8.02 -1.73
N VAL A 179 -15.37 -8.18 -1.57
CA VAL A 179 -16.07 -7.91 -0.31
C VAL A 179 -15.52 -8.72 0.88
N PRO A 180 -15.22 -10.02 0.75
CA PRO A 180 -14.66 -10.79 1.87
C PRO A 180 -13.34 -10.21 2.38
N GLU A 181 -12.42 -9.86 1.47
CA GLU A 181 -11.11 -9.28 1.82
C GLU A 181 -11.25 -7.87 2.40
N ILE A 182 -12.14 -7.04 1.84
CA ILE A 182 -12.41 -5.69 2.36
C ILE A 182 -12.99 -5.74 3.76
N ASN A 183 -13.98 -6.61 4.01
CA ASN A 183 -14.55 -6.78 5.35
C ASN A 183 -13.49 -7.26 6.33
N GLN A 184 -12.64 -8.21 5.93
CA GLN A 184 -11.53 -8.67 6.76
C GLN A 184 -10.58 -7.53 7.14
N ILE A 185 -10.24 -6.64 6.20
CA ILE A 185 -9.41 -5.46 6.46
C ILE A 185 -10.11 -4.51 7.44
N ILE A 186 -11.39 -4.19 7.23
CA ILE A 186 -12.18 -3.32 8.12
C ILE A 186 -12.25 -3.87 9.55
N ASP A 187 -12.40 -5.19 9.69
CA ASP A 187 -12.50 -5.84 11.00
C ASP A 187 -11.16 -5.87 11.75
N GLN A 188 -10.04 -5.98 11.03
CA GLN A 188 -8.70 -6.10 11.61
C GLN A 188 -8.03 -4.74 11.86
N ASP A 189 -8.25 -3.76 10.99
CA ASP A 189 -7.61 -2.45 11.08
C ASP A 189 -8.36 -1.56 12.09
N PRO A 190 -7.69 -1.09 13.16
CA PRO A 190 -8.31 -0.17 14.12
C PRO A 190 -8.69 1.19 13.51
N ASP A 191 -7.98 1.65 12.47
CA ASP A 191 -8.26 2.93 11.82
C ASP A 191 -9.59 2.89 11.04
N LEU A 192 -10.07 1.70 10.70
CA LEU A 192 -11.34 1.46 10.00
C LEU A 192 -12.51 1.09 10.92
N ALA A 193 -12.32 1.16 12.24
CA ALA A 193 -13.32 0.68 13.20
C ALA A 193 -14.71 1.33 13.05
N LEU A 194 -14.76 2.59 12.58
CA LEU A 194 -16.03 3.30 12.32
C LEU A 194 -16.86 2.65 11.20
N LEU A 195 -16.23 1.91 10.27
CA LEU A 195 -16.90 1.27 9.15
C LEU A 195 -17.41 -0.14 9.46
N ARG A 196 -17.11 -0.69 10.64
CA ARG A 196 -17.58 -2.02 11.04
C ARG A 196 -19.10 -2.02 11.16
N SER A 197 -19.73 -3.06 10.64
CA SER A 197 -21.18 -3.22 10.74
C SER A 197 -21.57 -3.38 12.22
N PRO A 198 -22.65 -2.73 12.70
CA PRO A 198 -23.13 -2.87 14.07
C PRO A 198 -23.58 -4.28 14.46
N GLU A 199 -23.79 -5.17 13.49
CA GLU A 199 -24.41 -6.49 13.68
C GLU A 199 -23.41 -7.62 14.03
N ALA A 200 -22.13 -7.29 14.27
CA ALA A 200 -21.10 -8.27 14.64
C ALA A 200 -20.70 -8.22 16.13
N SER A 201 -21.65 -7.92 17.03
CA SER A 201 -21.47 -7.95 18.49
C SER A 201 -22.47 -8.88 19.16
#